data_AF-A1L4Z9-F1
#
_entry.id   AF-A1L4Z9-F1
#
_cell.length_a   1.000
_cell.length_b   1.000
_cell.length_c   1.000
_cell.angle_alpha   90.00
_cell.angle_beta   90.00
_cell.angle_gamma   90.00
#
_symmetry.space_group_name_H-M   'P 1'
#
loop_
_entity.id
_entity.type
_entity.pdbx_description
1 polymer ?
#
loop_
_entity_poly.entity_id
_entity_poly.type
_entity_poly.pdbx_seq_one_letter_code
_entity_poly.pdbx_strand_id
1 'polypeptide(L)'
;VGRLRRDVMQLKSEAIQSSQSQGRLNEVIRTLTQVISVSGVIGLQSNAIWLLGHLHLSTLSSNQSRTSVPTDYSYLPENSFIRAAIGFFVTGGKKGPESVPPSLLKVVMKPIATVGENHQYPPVNWAALLSPLMRLNFGEEIQQLCLEIMVTQAQSSQNVTTLLGMWVMPPLIHGLSLNIKKYLLLSVPSWIKHVSDEQIVGFVESLMVAVFKAASPLSSPELRPSALQGLSQAMKLPSPSHHLWSLLSEATRKIFDLLPNKIRRNDLELYISVAKCLSEMTDDEADRVAQITESSLEKAAFVRLYLVSQGRFPLMGLTDVLSVAVQHREKDTLAWMTLHSLYQARIVSHANTGVLKRMEWLLELMGYIRNVAYQSTSVQNVALDEALDFLLLIFAATVVAWADHAAPLLLGLSASWLPWHQENGPAGPASSLLGRSPLHRVTLQEAVTLLPSSMPLLLQKEPWKEQTQKFIDWLFSIMESPKEGLSAKSKDLLKATLLSLRVLPEFKKKAVWTRAYGW
;
A
#
# COMPACT_ATOMS: atom_id res chain seq x y z
N VAL A 1 42.78 9.82 -55.03
CA VAL A 1 42.72 9.57 -53.56
C VAL A 1 41.53 8.70 -53.14
N GLY A 2 40.34 8.80 -53.76
CA GLY A 2 39.16 7.97 -53.42
C GLY A 2 39.14 6.52 -53.94
N ARG A 3 39.98 6.16 -54.93
CA ARG A 3 40.08 4.76 -55.44
C ARG A 3 41.07 3.90 -54.66
N LEU A 4 42.27 4.43 -54.39
CA LEU A 4 43.29 3.77 -53.55
C LEU A 4 42.82 3.41 -52.13
N ARG A 5 41.88 4.16 -51.55
CA ARG A 5 41.34 3.88 -50.22
C ARG A 5 40.31 2.73 -50.21
N ARG A 6 39.66 2.48 -51.34
CA ARG A 6 38.68 1.39 -51.50
C ARG A 6 39.41 0.07 -51.76
N ASP A 7 40.45 0.10 -52.59
CA ASP A 7 41.27 -1.10 -52.85
C ASP A 7 42.04 -1.54 -51.59
N VAL A 8 42.53 -0.62 -50.76
CA VAL A 8 43.21 -0.98 -49.49
C VAL A 8 42.24 -1.52 -48.43
N MET A 9 40.97 -1.09 -48.40
CA MET A 9 39.97 -1.67 -47.49
C MET A 9 39.39 -2.98 -48.00
N GLN A 10 39.26 -3.15 -49.32
CA GLN A 10 38.81 -4.40 -49.92
C GLN A 10 39.90 -5.49 -49.81
N LEU A 11 41.18 -5.12 -49.98
CA LEU A 11 42.32 -5.99 -49.66
C LEU A 11 42.41 -6.35 -48.17
N LYS A 12 41.95 -5.47 -47.26
CA LYS A 12 41.87 -5.80 -45.82
C LYS A 12 40.69 -6.73 -45.49
N SER A 13 39.61 -6.69 -46.27
CA SER A 13 38.45 -7.56 -46.06
C SER A 13 38.61 -8.93 -46.72
N GLU A 14 39.33 -9.03 -47.83
CA GLU A 14 39.64 -10.30 -48.50
C GLU A 14 40.84 -11.02 -47.85
N ALA A 15 41.74 -10.31 -47.17
CA ALA A 15 42.90 -10.91 -46.49
C ALA A 15 42.60 -11.56 -45.12
N ILE A 16 41.39 -11.40 -44.56
CA ILE A 16 41.06 -11.95 -43.21
C ILE A 16 40.45 -13.36 -43.29
N GLN A 17 39.99 -13.81 -44.46
CA GLN A 17 39.61 -15.21 -44.71
C GLN A 17 40.77 -16.04 -45.28
N SER A 18 41.98 -15.91 -44.72
CA SER A 18 43.01 -16.92 -44.99
C SER A 18 42.67 -18.20 -44.22
N SER A 19 42.75 -19.36 -44.87
CA SER A 19 42.68 -20.67 -44.21
C SER A 19 43.67 -20.77 -43.03
N GLN A 20 44.74 -19.98 -43.06
CA GLN A 20 45.76 -19.86 -42.03
C GLN A 20 45.27 -19.16 -40.75
N SER A 21 44.43 -18.11 -40.85
CA SER A 21 43.83 -17.44 -39.69
C SER A 21 42.76 -18.30 -39.01
N GLN A 22 41.94 -19.01 -39.79
CA GLN A 22 40.96 -19.97 -39.27
C GLN A 22 41.65 -21.17 -38.59
N GLY A 23 42.74 -21.67 -39.19
CA GLY A 23 43.55 -22.75 -38.63
C GLY A 23 44.21 -22.37 -37.30
N ARG A 24 44.73 -21.13 -37.18
CA ARG A 24 45.29 -20.61 -35.91
C ARG A 24 44.22 -20.45 -34.84
N LEU A 25 43.02 -19.99 -35.20
CA LEU A 25 41.89 -19.87 -34.26
C LEU A 25 41.47 -21.24 -33.71
N ASN A 26 41.34 -22.25 -34.58
CA ASN A 26 41.01 -23.61 -34.17
C ASN A 26 42.08 -24.22 -33.26
N GLU A 27 43.35 -23.93 -33.50
CA GLU A 27 44.45 -24.40 -32.65
C GLU A 27 44.43 -23.72 -31.27
N VAL A 28 44.10 -22.44 -31.19
CA VAL A 28 43.89 -21.72 -29.92
C VAL A 28 42.71 -22.31 -29.15
N ILE A 29 41.58 -22.57 -29.82
CA ILE A 29 40.40 -23.21 -29.20
C ILE A 29 40.75 -24.59 -28.68
N ARG A 30 41.46 -25.40 -29.47
CA ARG A 30 41.91 -26.76 -29.09
C ARG A 30 42.82 -26.72 -27.87
N THR A 31 43.77 -25.79 -27.85
CA THR A 31 44.72 -25.62 -26.75
C THR A 31 44.02 -25.18 -25.46
N LEU A 32 43.13 -24.19 -25.52
CA LEU A 32 42.36 -23.74 -24.36
C LEU A 32 41.43 -24.84 -23.83
N THR A 33 40.81 -25.62 -24.72
CA THR A 33 39.96 -26.76 -24.35
C THR A 33 40.77 -27.87 -23.67
N GLN A 34 42.00 -28.13 -24.13
CA GLN A 34 42.93 -29.05 -23.46
C GLN A 34 43.36 -28.53 -22.09
N VAL A 35 43.66 -27.23 -21.94
CA VAL A 35 44.01 -26.63 -20.65
C VAL A 35 42.86 -26.76 -19.65
N ILE A 36 41.61 -26.59 -20.10
CA ILE A 36 40.42 -26.82 -19.26
C ILE A 36 40.32 -28.29 -18.85
N SER A 37 40.54 -29.21 -19.79
CA SER A 37 40.32 -30.64 -19.57
C SER A 37 41.43 -31.32 -18.76
N VAL A 38 42.67 -30.80 -18.81
CA VAL A 38 43.86 -31.45 -18.23
C VAL A 38 44.39 -30.74 -16.99
N SER A 39 44.15 -29.44 -16.82
CA SER A 39 44.68 -28.70 -15.67
C SER A 39 43.89 -29.00 -14.39
N GLY A 40 44.56 -29.49 -13.34
CA GLY A 40 43.95 -29.63 -12.01
C GLY A 40 43.85 -28.31 -11.23
N VAL A 41 44.30 -27.19 -11.79
CA VAL A 41 44.33 -25.89 -11.13
C VAL A 41 43.12 -25.05 -11.55
N ILE A 42 42.14 -24.91 -10.65
CA ILE A 42 40.84 -24.24 -10.88
C ILE A 42 41.00 -22.81 -11.47
N GLY A 43 42.00 -22.05 -11.00
CA GLY A 43 42.25 -20.70 -11.52
C GLY A 43 42.68 -20.68 -12.99
N LEU A 44 43.43 -21.69 -13.43
CA LEU A 44 43.89 -21.81 -14.81
C LEU A 44 42.72 -22.23 -15.73
N GLN A 45 41.89 -23.18 -15.28
CA GLN A 45 40.68 -23.59 -16.00
C GLN A 45 39.70 -22.42 -16.15
N SER A 46 39.48 -21.64 -15.09
CA SER A 46 38.58 -20.48 -15.11
C SER A 46 39.05 -19.40 -16.07
N ASN A 47 40.35 -19.08 -16.07
CA ASN A 47 40.92 -18.11 -17.01
C ASN A 47 40.86 -18.60 -18.47
N ALA A 48 41.06 -19.90 -18.71
CA ALA A 48 40.95 -20.49 -20.04
C ALA A 48 39.51 -20.46 -20.57
N ILE A 49 38.51 -20.71 -19.72
CA ILE A 49 37.08 -20.56 -20.05
C ILE A 49 36.76 -19.11 -20.38
N TRP A 50 37.27 -18.17 -19.57
CA TRP A 50 37.06 -16.74 -19.78
C TRP A 50 37.64 -16.26 -21.12
N LEU A 51 38.86 -16.69 -21.47
CA LEU A 51 39.49 -16.40 -22.76
C LEU A 51 38.70 -16.97 -23.94
N LEU A 52 38.14 -18.17 -23.83
CA LEU A 52 37.23 -18.74 -24.83
C LEU A 52 35.97 -17.88 -25.00
N GLY A 53 35.40 -17.38 -23.91
CA GLY A 53 34.27 -16.44 -23.93
C GLY A 53 34.60 -15.16 -24.69
N HIS A 54 35.77 -14.56 -24.43
CA HIS A 54 36.23 -13.37 -25.16
C HIS A 54 36.49 -13.64 -26.65
N LEU A 55 37.05 -14.80 -26.98
CA LEU A 55 37.27 -15.22 -28.36
C LEU A 55 35.93 -15.34 -29.12
N HIS A 56 34.91 -15.93 -28.48
CA HIS A 56 33.57 -16.04 -29.01
C HIS A 56 32.93 -14.68 -29.26
N LEU A 57 33.01 -13.78 -28.27
CA LEU A 57 32.48 -12.40 -28.39
C LEU A 57 33.18 -11.60 -29.49
N SER A 58 34.49 -11.75 -29.65
CA SER A 58 35.28 -11.09 -30.71
C SER A 58 34.92 -11.62 -32.11
N THR A 59 34.54 -12.89 -32.21
CA THR A 59 34.10 -13.49 -33.47
C THR A 59 32.68 -13.03 -33.84
N LEU A 60 31.79 -12.91 -32.84
CA LEU A 60 30.41 -12.44 -33.01
C LEU A 60 30.29 -10.95 -33.34
N SER A 61 31.17 -10.10 -32.78
CA SER A 61 31.11 -8.64 -32.97
C SER A 61 31.37 -8.18 -34.40
N SER A 62 31.93 -9.04 -35.26
CA SER A 62 32.30 -8.67 -36.63
C SER A 62 31.19 -8.81 -37.67
N ASN A 63 30.04 -9.48 -37.38
CA ASN A 63 29.19 -9.95 -38.49
C ASN A 63 27.65 -9.86 -38.40
N GLN A 64 26.98 -9.32 -37.37
CA GLN A 64 25.50 -9.23 -37.43
C GLN A 64 24.86 -8.04 -36.69
N SER A 65 24.17 -7.18 -37.46
CA SER A 65 23.05 -6.33 -37.03
C SER A 65 21.71 -7.09 -37.05
N ARG A 66 21.67 -8.31 -36.47
CA ARG A 66 20.43 -9.05 -36.21
C ARG A 66 20.16 -9.01 -34.72
N THR A 67 18.91 -8.81 -34.32
CA THR A 67 18.47 -8.88 -32.92
C THR A 67 19.14 -10.07 -32.24
N SER A 68 19.92 -9.83 -31.19
CA SER A 68 20.77 -10.81 -30.49
C SER A 68 20.01 -11.92 -29.76
N VAL A 69 18.71 -12.10 -30.07
CA VAL A 69 17.79 -13.02 -29.42
C VAL A 69 17.07 -13.87 -30.49
N PRO A 70 16.98 -15.20 -30.34
CA PRO A 70 16.27 -16.08 -31.27
C PRO A 70 14.80 -15.66 -31.48
N THR A 71 14.28 -15.86 -32.70
CA THR A 71 12.89 -15.52 -33.05
C THR A 71 11.87 -16.51 -32.48
N ASP A 72 12.29 -17.72 -32.18
CA ASP A 72 11.48 -18.80 -31.60
C ASP A 72 12.39 -19.78 -30.81
N TYR A 73 11.80 -20.86 -30.30
CA TYR A 73 12.50 -21.95 -29.60
C TYR A 73 12.90 -23.11 -30.52
N SER A 74 13.10 -22.88 -31.82
CA SER A 74 13.56 -23.94 -32.75
C SER A 74 14.91 -24.56 -32.34
N TYR A 75 15.72 -23.83 -31.58
CA TYR A 75 17.01 -24.30 -31.04
C TYR A 75 16.88 -25.31 -29.88
N LEU A 76 15.69 -25.45 -29.29
CA LEU A 76 15.46 -26.46 -28.24
C LEU A 76 15.20 -27.84 -28.85
N PRO A 77 15.38 -28.94 -28.10
CA PRO A 77 15.07 -30.29 -28.56
C PRO A 77 13.62 -30.46 -29.05
N GLU A 78 13.37 -31.36 -30.00
CA GLU A 78 12.02 -31.61 -30.55
C GLU A 78 11.02 -32.15 -29.52
N ASN A 79 11.50 -32.86 -28.50
CA ASN A 79 10.69 -33.32 -27.39
C ASN A 79 10.38 -32.21 -26.36
N SER A 80 10.86 -30.98 -26.58
CA SER A 80 10.60 -29.86 -25.69
C SER A 80 9.17 -29.34 -25.85
N PHE A 81 8.39 -29.41 -24.77
CA PHE A 81 7.04 -28.85 -24.73
C PHE A 81 7.01 -27.37 -25.09
N ILE A 82 7.96 -26.57 -24.59
CA ILE A 82 7.95 -25.12 -24.85
C ILE A 82 8.24 -24.79 -26.32
N ARG A 83 9.05 -25.62 -27.01
CA ARG A 83 9.26 -25.50 -28.46
C ARG A 83 7.95 -25.73 -29.21
N ALA A 84 7.22 -26.79 -28.87
CA ALA A 84 5.92 -27.09 -29.48
C ALA A 84 4.88 -25.98 -29.19
N ALA A 85 4.85 -25.50 -27.95
CA ALA A 85 3.94 -24.45 -27.51
C ALA A 85 4.16 -23.13 -28.28
N ILE A 86 5.42 -22.69 -28.39
CA ILE A 86 5.77 -21.49 -29.16
C ILE A 86 5.54 -21.68 -30.66
N GLY A 87 5.73 -22.90 -31.20
CA GLY A 87 5.31 -23.23 -32.56
C GLY A 87 3.82 -22.96 -32.80
N PHE A 88 2.98 -23.23 -31.79
CA PHE A 88 1.55 -22.90 -31.83
C PHE A 88 1.29 -21.40 -31.79
N PHE A 89 2.07 -20.63 -31.01
CA PHE A 89 1.95 -19.16 -30.96
C PHE A 89 2.29 -18.54 -32.31
N VAL A 90 3.39 -18.99 -32.92
CA VAL A 90 3.81 -18.54 -34.27
C VAL A 90 2.73 -18.86 -35.30
N THR A 91 2.13 -20.05 -35.24
CA THR A 91 1.06 -20.46 -36.16
C THR A 91 -0.19 -19.60 -35.96
N GLY A 92 -0.60 -19.36 -34.72
CA GLY A 92 -1.70 -18.46 -34.38
C GLY A 92 -1.47 -17.04 -34.88
N GLY A 93 -0.28 -16.49 -34.62
CA GLY A 93 0.08 -15.14 -35.06
C GLY A 93 0.15 -14.97 -36.58
N LYS A 94 0.46 -16.03 -37.34
CA LYS A 94 0.50 -16.01 -38.80
C LYS A 94 -0.85 -16.24 -39.46
N LYS A 95 -1.66 -17.17 -38.95
CA LYS A 95 -2.90 -17.62 -39.60
C LYS A 95 -4.17 -16.99 -39.03
N GLY A 96 -4.11 -16.42 -37.83
CA GLY A 96 -5.24 -15.75 -37.19
C GLY A 96 -6.34 -16.69 -36.66
N PRO A 97 -7.38 -16.10 -36.04
CA PRO A 97 -8.45 -16.84 -35.35
C PRO A 97 -9.33 -17.67 -36.30
N GLU A 98 -9.39 -17.32 -37.59
CA GLU A 98 -10.13 -18.06 -38.61
C GLU A 98 -9.55 -19.45 -38.87
N SER A 99 -8.23 -19.58 -38.74
CA SER A 99 -7.50 -20.83 -38.99
C SER A 99 -7.06 -21.55 -37.72
N VAL A 100 -6.88 -20.82 -36.62
CA VAL A 100 -6.46 -21.38 -35.32
C VAL A 100 -7.52 -21.04 -34.27
N PRO A 101 -8.30 -22.04 -33.80
CA PRO A 101 -9.31 -21.81 -32.78
C PRO A 101 -8.71 -21.21 -31.49
N PRO A 102 -9.30 -20.13 -30.93
CA PRO A 102 -8.83 -19.53 -29.68
C PRO A 102 -8.78 -20.51 -28.50
N SER A 103 -9.69 -21.49 -28.46
CA SER A 103 -9.72 -22.54 -27.42
C SER A 103 -8.44 -23.38 -27.39
N LEU A 104 -7.87 -23.71 -28.55
CA LEU A 104 -6.63 -24.47 -28.64
C LEU A 104 -5.43 -23.62 -28.20
N LEU A 105 -5.40 -22.35 -28.64
CA LEU A 105 -4.35 -21.42 -28.26
C LEU A 105 -4.35 -21.19 -26.74
N LYS A 106 -5.54 -21.07 -26.13
CA LYS A 106 -5.74 -20.97 -24.67
C LYS A 106 -5.14 -22.15 -23.91
N VAL A 107 -5.41 -23.38 -24.36
CA VAL A 107 -4.91 -24.60 -23.71
C VAL A 107 -3.38 -24.62 -23.65
N VAL A 108 -2.72 -24.11 -24.70
CA VAL A 108 -1.25 -24.07 -24.79
C VAL A 108 -0.68 -22.87 -24.04
N MET A 109 -1.33 -21.71 -24.09
CA MET A 109 -0.85 -20.48 -23.45
C MET A 109 -0.96 -20.50 -21.94
N LYS A 110 -2.04 -21.09 -21.40
CA LYS A 110 -2.31 -21.06 -19.95
C LYS A 110 -1.18 -21.67 -19.11
N PRO A 111 -0.65 -22.87 -19.41
CA PRO A 111 0.52 -23.40 -18.69
C PRO A 111 1.76 -22.50 -18.80
N ILE A 112 1.99 -21.87 -19.95
CA ILE A 112 3.13 -20.96 -20.15
C ILE A 112 2.99 -19.70 -19.28
N ALA A 113 1.80 -19.12 -19.19
CA ALA A 113 1.54 -17.99 -18.31
C ALA A 113 1.72 -18.38 -16.84
N THR A 114 1.09 -19.47 -16.39
CA THR A 114 1.13 -19.91 -14.98
C THR A 114 2.54 -20.31 -14.52
N VAL A 115 3.30 -21.05 -15.33
CA VAL A 115 4.68 -21.43 -14.97
C VAL A 115 5.63 -20.24 -14.97
N GLY A 116 5.33 -19.22 -15.81
CA GLY A 116 6.10 -17.99 -15.91
C GLY A 116 6.19 -17.20 -14.60
N GLU A 117 5.20 -17.34 -13.71
CA GLU A 117 5.21 -16.68 -12.39
C GLU A 117 6.41 -17.10 -11.52
N ASN A 118 6.87 -18.35 -11.67
CA ASN A 118 7.93 -18.92 -10.86
C ASN A 118 9.22 -19.19 -11.66
N HIS A 119 9.18 -19.11 -12.99
CA HIS A 119 10.29 -19.47 -13.85
C HIS A 119 10.47 -18.48 -15.00
N GLN A 120 11.73 -18.13 -15.25
CA GLN A 120 12.13 -17.35 -16.42
C GLN A 120 12.47 -18.29 -17.57
N TYR A 121 11.92 -18.02 -18.74
CA TYR A 121 12.12 -18.88 -19.90
C TYR A 121 13.44 -18.60 -20.63
N PRO A 122 13.93 -19.55 -21.44
CA PRO A 122 15.09 -19.32 -22.29
C PRO A 122 14.91 -18.10 -23.21
N PRO A 123 15.99 -17.43 -23.63
CA PRO A 123 15.88 -16.21 -24.45
C PRO A 123 15.10 -16.43 -25.75
N VAL A 124 14.08 -15.60 -25.97
CA VAL A 124 13.30 -15.54 -27.21
C VAL A 124 12.77 -14.14 -27.45
N ASN A 125 12.53 -13.79 -28.71
CA ASN A 125 11.88 -12.55 -29.12
C ASN A 125 10.38 -12.62 -28.83
N TRP A 126 10.01 -12.44 -27.56
CA TRP A 126 8.62 -12.44 -27.10
C TRP A 126 7.72 -11.45 -27.85
N ALA A 127 8.23 -10.29 -28.26
CA ALA A 127 7.47 -9.32 -29.03
C ALA A 127 7.09 -9.82 -30.41
N ALA A 128 7.95 -10.57 -31.09
CA ALA A 128 7.60 -11.22 -32.34
C ALA A 128 6.51 -12.28 -32.15
N LEU A 129 6.46 -12.94 -30.99
CA LEU A 129 5.49 -13.98 -30.66
C LEU A 129 4.13 -13.42 -30.22
N LEU A 130 4.14 -12.45 -29.31
CA LEU A 130 2.93 -11.97 -28.63
C LEU A 130 2.26 -10.80 -29.35
N SER A 131 3.02 -9.94 -30.06
CA SER A 131 2.42 -8.78 -30.74
C SER A 131 1.35 -9.16 -31.78
N PRO A 132 1.55 -10.20 -32.63
CA PRO A 132 0.50 -10.63 -33.55
C PRO A 132 -0.74 -11.14 -32.81
N LEU A 133 -0.56 -11.93 -31.75
CA LEU A 133 -1.67 -12.49 -30.96
C LEU A 133 -2.49 -11.40 -30.25
N MET A 134 -1.84 -10.34 -29.78
CA MET A 134 -2.50 -9.20 -29.15
C MET A 134 -3.32 -8.36 -30.14
N ARG A 135 -2.86 -8.24 -31.39
CA ARG A 135 -3.51 -7.42 -32.43
C ARG A 135 -4.63 -8.15 -33.17
N LEU A 136 -4.55 -9.48 -33.25
CA LEU A 136 -5.56 -10.30 -33.89
C LEU A 136 -6.74 -10.53 -32.95
N ASN A 137 -7.95 -10.66 -33.51
CA ASN A 137 -9.18 -10.78 -32.74
C ASN A 137 -9.42 -12.20 -32.20
N PHE A 138 -8.51 -12.70 -31.36
CA PHE A 138 -8.64 -13.99 -30.67
C PHE A 138 -9.54 -13.95 -29.43
N GLY A 139 -9.99 -12.76 -29.02
CA GLY A 139 -10.80 -12.53 -27.82
C GLY A 139 -10.00 -12.13 -26.58
N GLU A 140 -10.72 -11.70 -25.55
CA GLU A 140 -10.18 -11.14 -24.30
C GLU A 140 -9.24 -12.10 -23.57
N GLU A 141 -9.59 -13.39 -23.50
CA GLU A 141 -8.81 -14.39 -22.74
C GLU A 141 -7.39 -14.56 -23.30
N ILE A 142 -7.22 -14.53 -24.63
CA ILE A 142 -5.90 -14.64 -25.27
C ILE A 142 -5.08 -13.37 -25.06
N GLN A 143 -5.73 -12.20 -25.11
CA GLN A 143 -5.07 -10.93 -24.79
C GLN A 143 -4.61 -10.88 -23.33
N GLN A 144 -5.44 -11.38 -22.40
CA GLN A 144 -5.06 -11.49 -20.99
C GLN A 144 -3.85 -12.41 -20.81
N LEU A 145 -3.87 -13.62 -21.39
CA LEU A 145 -2.75 -14.57 -21.31
C LEU A 145 -1.47 -14.00 -21.93
N CYS A 146 -1.57 -13.23 -23.02
CA CYS A 146 -0.42 -12.54 -23.60
C CYS A 146 0.18 -11.53 -22.60
N LEU A 147 -0.65 -10.72 -21.93
CA LEU A 147 -0.18 -9.76 -20.93
C LEU A 147 0.36 -10.44 -19.66
N GLU A 148 -0.23 -11.55 -19.20
CA GLU A 148 0.31 -12.35 -18.09
C GLU A 148 1.72 -12.86 -18.41
N ILE A 149 1.95 -13.35 -19.63
CA ILE A 149 3.30 -13.75 -20.08
C ILE A 149 4.22 -12.53 -20.14
N MET A 150 3.76 -11.38 -20.63
CA MET A 150 4.59 -10.17 -20.65
C MET A 150 5.00 -9.74 -19.24
N VAL A 151 4.05 -9.71 -18.31
CA VAL A 151 4.27 -9.32 -16.92
C VAL A 151 5.27 -10.24 -16.21
N THR A 152 5.12 -11.56 -16.40
CA THR A 152 5.99 -12.55 -15.74
C THR A 152 7.41 -12.57 -16.31
N GLN A 153 7.58 -12.23 -17.60
CA GLN A 153 8.88 -12.24 -18.28
C GLN A 153 9.55 -10.85 -18.38
N ALA A 154 8.92 -9.79 -17.87
CA ALA A 154 9.45 -8.42 -17.93
C ALA A 154 10.83 -8.27 -17.25
N GLN A 155 11.11 -9.06 -16.22
CA GLN A 155 12.39 -9.02 -15.52
C GLN A 155 13.56 -9.58 -16.36
N SER A 156 13.32 -10.60 -17.18
CA SER A 156 14.37 -11.33 -17.90
C SER A 156 14.57 -10.87 -19.34
N SER A 157 13.61 -10.14 -19.92
CA SER A 157 13.61 -9.80 -21.34
C SER A 157 13.26 -8.33 -21.61
N GLN A 158 14.27 -7.56 -22.05
CA GLN A 158 14.08 -6.17 -22.45
C GLN A 158 13.06 -5.99 -23.58
N ASN A 159 12.98 -6.96 -24.48
CA ASN A 159 12.03 -6.97 -25.57
C ASN A 159 10.57 -7.02 -25.07
N VAL A 160 10.31 -7.86 -24.06
CA VAL A 160 9.00 -7.97 -23.40
C VAL A 160 8.65 -6.66 -22.72
N THR A 161 9.60 -6.10 -22.00
CA THR A 161 9.44 -4.83 -21.29
C THR A 161 9.04 -3.69 -22.23
N THR A 162 9.70 -3.56 -23.38
CA THR A 162 9.34 -2.57 -24.39
C THR A 162 7.92 -2.80 -24.92
N LEU A 163 7.52 -4.06 -25.16
CA LEU A 163 6.18 -4.41 -25.61
C LEU A 163 5.12 -4.11 -24.56
N LEU A 164 5.34 -4.51 -23.31
CA LEU A 164 4.47 -4.21 -22.18
C LEU A 164 4.30 -2.70 -22.05
N GLY A 165 5.41 -1.96 -22.11
CA GLY A 165 5.47 -0.50 -22.12
C GLY A 165 4.57 0.16 -23.17
N MET A 166 4.46 -0.43 -24.37
CA MET A 166 3.53 0.07 -25.40
C MET A 166 2.06 -0.17 -25.02
N TRP A 167 1.73 -1.33 -24.45
CA TRP A 167 0.35 -1.70 -24.11
C TRP A 167 -0.19 -1.02 -22.85
N VAL A 168 0.70 -0.57 -21.95
CA VAL A 168 0.34 0.21 -20.76
C VAL A 168 0.19 1.71 -21.03
N MET A 169 0.31 2.14 -22.29
CA MET A 169 0.18 3.53 -22.73
C MET A 169 -1.08 3.75 -23.58
N PRO A 170 -1.67 4.96 -23.57
CA PRO A 170 -2.67 5.36 -24.56
C PRO A 170 -2.13 5.27 -26.01
N PRO A 171 -2.97 4.90 -27.00
CA PRO A 171 -4.39 4.57 -26.88
C PRO A 171 -4.65 3.09 -26.50
N LEU A 172 -3.62 2.23 -26.51
CA LEU A 172 -3.79 0.77 -26.37
C LEU A 172 -4.41 0.38 -25.03
N ILE A 173 -3.98 1.02 -23.94
CA ILE A 173 -4.54 0.77 -22.60
C ILE A 173 -6.05 1.03 -22.52
N HIS A 174 -6.58 1.97 -23.32
CA HIS A 174 -8.00 2.28 -23.31
C HIS A 174 -8.84 1.15 -23.92
N GLY A 175 -8.31 0.47 -24.94
CA GLY A 175 -8.95 -0.65 -25.62
C GLY A 175 -8.95 -1.97 -24.85
N LEU A 176 -8.20 -2.06 -23.74
CA LEU A 176 -8.17 -3.26 -22.90
C LEU A 176 -9.47 -3.43 -22.10
N SER A 177 -9.84 -4.69 -21.86
CA SER A 177 -11.00 -5.03 -21.04
C SER A 177 -10.80 -4.62 -19.58
N LEU A 178 -11.90 -4.64 -18.82
CA LEU A 178 -11.88 -4.33 -17.39
C LEU A 178 -11.02 -5.31 -16.59
N ASN A 179 -11.10 -6.62 -16.89
CA ASN A 179 -10.34 -7.66 -16.21
C ASN A 179 -8.84 -7.51 -16.46
N ILE A 180 -8.46 -7.20 -17.69
CA ILE A 180 -7.06 -6.96 -18.06
C ILE A 180 -6.52 -5.72 -17.33
N LYS A 181 -7.27 -4.62 -17.32
CA LYS A 181 -6.90 -3.40 -16.56
C LYS A 181 -6.73 -3.70 -15.07
N LYS A 182 -7.64 -4.49 -14.50
CA LYS A 182 -7.57 -4.94 -13.11
C LYS A 182 -6.29 -5.74 -12.83
N TYR A 183 -5.97 -6.70 -13.70
CA TYR A 183 -4.73 -7.49 -13.60
C TYR A 183 -3.48 -6.61 -13.70
N LEU A 184 -3.43 -5.69 -14.67
CA LEU A 184 -2.30 -4.77 -14.83
C LEU A 184 -2.08 -3.89 -13.59
N LEU A 185 -3.15 -3.39 -12.97
CA LEU A 185 -3.07 -2.63 -11.72
C LEU A 185 -2.53 -3.48 -10.56
N LEU A 186 -3.02 -4.72 -10.40
CA LEU A 186 -2.56 -5.59 -9.32
C LEU A 186 -1.12 -6.08 -9.51
N SER A 187 -0.69 -6.25 -10.76
CA SER A 187 0.64 -6.75 -11.11
C SER A 187 1.72 -5.67 -11.20
N VAL A 188 1.39 -4.38 -11.02
CA VAL A 188 2.36 -3.27 -11.05
C VAL A 188 3.70 -3.59 -10.36
N PRO A 189 3.74 -4.16 -9.14
CA PRO A 189 5.00 -4.40 -8.43
C PRO A 189 5.97 -5.31 -9.19
N SER A 190 5.48 -6.24 -10.02
CA SER A 190 6.33 -7.21 -10.70
C SER A 190 7.06 -6.64 -11.92
N TRP A 191 6.52 -5.59 -12.55
CA TRP A 191 7.05 -5.08 -13.82
C TRP A 191 7.43 -3.60 -13.82
N ILE A 192 6.94 -2.78 -12.88
CA ILE A 192 7.11 -1.32 -12.91
C ILE A 192 8.58 -0.88 -12.93
N LYS A 193 9.48 -1.61 -12.26
CA LYS A 193 10.92 -1.29 -12.21
C LYS A 193 11.68 -1.59 -13.51
N HIS A 194 11.05 -2.29 -14.44
CA HIS A 194 11.68 -2.75 -15.68
C HIS A 194 11.35 -1.84 -16.86
N VAL A 195 10.16 -1.25 -16.87
CA VAL A 195 9.63 -0.40 -17.94
C VAL A 195 10.27 1.00 -17.91
N SER A 196 10.25 1.74 -19.02
CA SER A 196 10.85 3.08 -19.06
C SER A 196 10.04 4.11 -18.26
N ASP A 197 10.72 5.11 -17.69
CA ASP A 197 10.10 6.16 -16.88
C ASP A 197 8.93 6.86 -17.59
N GLU A 198 9.07 7.18 -18.88
CA GLU A 198 8.01 7.80 -19.69
C GLU A 198 6.74 6.94 -19.74
N GLN A 199 6.91 5.62 -19.92
CA GLN A 199 5.80 4.67 -19.99
C GLN A 199 5.14 4.48 -18.63
N ILE A 200 5.92 4.51 -17.54
CA ILE A 200 5.39 4.43 -16.17
C ILE A 200 4.56 5.68 -15.86
N VAL A 201 5.07 6.87 -16.17
CA VAL A 201 4.33 8.14 -15.99
C VAL A 201 3.00 8.09 -16.71
N GLY A 202 3.01 7.68 -17.98
CA GLY A 202 1.77 7.58 -18.75
C GLY A 202 0.81 6.53 -18.22
N PHE A 203 1.27 5.37 -17.74
CA PHE A 203 0.42 4.37 -17.09
C PHE A 203 -0.22 4.90 -15.78
N VAL A 204 0.59 5.54 -14.93
CA VAL A 204 0.14 6.09 -13.65
C VAL A 204 -0.94 7.16 -13.89
N GLU A 205 -0.70 8.09 -14.80
CA GLU A 205 -1.67 9.15 -15.08
C GLU A 205 -2.90 8.68 -15.85
N SER A 206 -2.72 7.78 -16.83
CA SER A 206 -3.77 7.38 -17.76
C SER A 206 -4.66 6.26 -17.25
N LEU A 207 -4.21 5.45 -16.29
CA LEU A 207 -5.02 4.40 -15.67
C LEU A 207 -5.09 4.56 -14.15
N MET A 208 -3.96 4.50 -13.44
CA MET A 208 -3.96 4.38 -11.97
C MET A 208 -4.63 5.57 -11.27
N VAL A 209 -4.33 6.81 -11.68
CA VAL A 209 -4.99 8.02 -11.17
C VAL A 209 -6.32 8.27 -11.91
N ALA A 210 -6.38 7.98 -13.20
CA ALA A 210 -7.55 8.25 -14.04
C ALA A 210 -8.84 7.56 -13.57
N VAL A 211 -8.76 6.39 -12.92
CA VAL A 211 -9.95 5.68 -12.39
C VAL A 211 -10.64 6.44 -11.23
N PHE A 212 -9.96 7.41 -10.64
CA PHE A 212 -10.50 8.29 -9.59
C PHE A 212 -11.03 9.63 -10.13
N LYS A 213 -10.64 10.03 -11.36
CA LYS A 213 -11.10 11.28 -11.98
C LYS A 213 -12.56 11.11 -12.44
N ALA A 214 -13.47 11.95 -11.94
CA ALA A 214 -14.90 11.87 -12.26
C ALA A 214 -15.21 12.09 -13.76
N ALA A 215 -14.42 12.93 -14.44
CA ALA A 215 -14.58 13.25 -15.86
C ALA A 215 -13.86 12.26 -16.80
N SER A 216 -13.23 11.21 -16.27
CA SER A 216 -12.46 10.26 -17.08
C SER A 216 -13.35 9.18 -17.69
N PRO A 217 -13.16 8.81 -18.97
CA PRO A 217 -13.85 7.66 -19.57
C PRO A 217 -13.46 6.32 -18.91
N LEU A 218 -12.40 6.31 -18.10
CA LEU A 218 -11.93 5.16 -17.33
C LEU A 218 -12.40 5.20 -15.86
N SER A 219 -13.28 6.14 -15.47
CA SER A 219 -13.82 6.18 -14.12
C SER A 219 -14.66 4.93 -13.86
N SER A 220 -14.06 3.95 -13.19
CA SER A 220 -14.73 2.70 -12.82
C SER A 220 -14.54 2.46 -11.32
N PRO A 221 -15.62 2.38 -10.53
CA PRO A 221 -15.53 2.09 -9.10
C PRO A 221 -14.87 0.74 -8.84
N GLU A 222 -15.00 -0.23 -9.75
CA GLU A 222 -14.45 -1.58 -9.62
C GLU A 222 -12.91 -1.64 -9.73
N LEU A 223 -12.30 -0.68 -10.43
CA LEU A 223 -10.83 -0.63 -10.60
C LEU A 223 -10.12 0.11 -9.46
N ARG A 224 -10.83 0.95 -8.70
CA ARG A 224 -10.23 1.79 -7.64
C ARG A 224 -9.52 0.97 -6.55
N PRO A 225 -10.10 -0.12 -6.02
CA PRO A 225 -9.40 -0.96 -5.04
C PRO A 225 -8.12 -1.57 -5.62
N SER A 226 -8.19 -2.08 -6.85
CA SER A 226 -7.02 -2.69 -7.52
C SER A 226 -5.92 -1.67 -7.82
N ALA A 227 -6.27 -0.43 -8.16
CA ALA A 227 -5.30 0.65 -8.35
C ALA A 227 -4.54 0.98 -7.07
N LEU A 228 -5.24 1.16 -5.94
CA LEU A 228 -4.62 1.44 -4.66
C LEU A 228 -3.85 0.25 -4.09
N GLN A 229 -4.35 -0.98 -4.28
CA GLN A 229 -3.64 -2.20 -3.89
C GLN A 229 -2.33 -2.34 -4.68
N GLY A 230 -2.38 -2.14 -5.99
CA GLY A 230 -1.20 -2.13 -6.86
C GLY A 230 -0.18 -1.08 -6.46
N LEU A 231 -0.65 0.15 -6.22
CA LEU A 231 0.18 1.27 -5.76
C LEU A 231 0.86 0.98 -4.42
N SER A 232 0.10 0.53 -3.42
CA SER A 232 0.65 0.19 -2.10
C SER A 232 1.72 -0.90 -2.18
N GLN A 233 1.50 -1.92 -3.01
CA GLN A 233 2.50 -2.99 -3.20
C GLN A 233 3.72 -2.51 -3.99
N ALA A 234 3.55 -1.59 -4.95
CA ALA A 234 4.65 -1.01 -5.70
C ALA A 234 5.54 -0.13 -4.82
N MET A 235 4.96 0.58 -3.85
CA MET A 235 5.70 1.39 -2.87
C MET A 235 6.52 0.53 -1.89
N LYS A 236 6.14 -0.73 -1.68
CA LYS A 236 6.89 -1.70 -0.86
C LYS A 236 8.08 -2.34 -1.56
N LEU A 237 8.31 -2.01 -2.83
CA LEU A 237 9.44 -2.57 -3.56
C LEU A 237 10.76 -2.15 -2.90
N PRO A 238 11.74 -3.06 -2.77
CA PRO A 238 13.04 -2.70 -2.22
C PRO A 238 13.78 -1.78 -3.18
N SER A 239 14.32 -0.68 -2.64
CA SER A 239 15.21 0.26 -3.34
C SER A 239 14.66 0.80 -4.68
N PRO A 240 13.47 1.44 -4.71
CA PRO A 240 12.98 2.09 -5.91
C PRO A 240 13.90 3.25 -6.31
N SER A 241 13.97 3.55 -7.62
CA SER A 241 14.66 4.76 -8.07
C SER A 241 13.98 6.00 -7.49
N HIS A 242 14.74 7.08 -7.27
CA HIS A 242 14.17 8.32 -6.74
C HIS A 242 13.02 8.85 -7.61
N HIS A 243 13.15 8.70 -8.93
CA HIS A 243 12.10 9.09 -9.88
C HIS A 243 10.82 8.26 -9.70
N LEU A 244 10.94 6.93 -9.65
CA LEU A 244 9.79 6.04 -9.44
C LEU A 244 9.13 6.30 -8.08
N TRP A 245 9.93 6.44 -7.02
CA TRP A 245 9.41 6.77 -5.70
C TRP A 245 8.61 8.07 -5.70
N SER A 246 9.19 9.15 -6.24
CA SER A 246 8.53 10.45 -6.35
C SER A 246 7.21 10.35 -7.13
N LEU A 247 7.17 9.57 -8.21
CA LEU A 247 5.97 9.36 -9.01
C LEU A 247 4.87 8.61 -8.24
N LEU A 248 5.21 7.55 -7.51
CA LEU A 248 4.24 6.77 -6.72
C LEU A 248 3.70 7.57 -5.52
N SER A 249 4.58 8.33 -4.85
CA SER A 249 4.20 9.27 -3.79
C SER A 249 3.27 10.36 -4.32
N GLU A 250 3.57 10.91 -5.50
CA GLU A 250 2.72 11.89 -6.18
C GLU A 250 1.35 11.32 -6.55
N ALA A 251 1.32 10.09 -7.08
CA ALA A 251 0.09 9.40 -7.41
C ALA A 251 -0.79 9.19 -6.16
N THR A 252 -0.18 8.79 -5.04
CA THR A 252 -0.87 8.62 -3.75
C THR A 252 -1.52 9.93 -3.31
N ARG A 253 -0.78 11.05 -3.38
CA ARG A 253 -1.31 12.39 -3.07
C ARG A 253 -2.50 12.75 -3.95
N LYS A 254 -2.34 12.65 -5.28
CA LYS A 254 -3.40 12.95 -6.25
C LYS A 254 -4.66 12.10 -6.00
N ILE A 255 -4.49 10.81 -5.73
CA ILE A 255 -5.62 9.92 -5.44
C ILE A 255 -6.31 10.34 -4.13
N PHE A 256 -5.56 10.65 -3.07
CA PHE A 256 -6.14 11.13 -1.82
C PHE A 256 -6.92 12.44 -1.99
N ASP A 257 -6.43 13.37 -2.80
CA ASP A 257 -7.12 14.62 -3.13
C ASP A 257 -8.44 14.37 -3.88
N LEU A 258 -8.45 13.41 -4.80
CA LEU A 258 -9.62 13.00 -5.58
C LEU A 258 -10.65 12.21 -4.77
N LEU A 259 -10.28 11.61 -3.63
CA LEU A 259 -11.23 10.90 -2.77
C LEU A 259 -12.21 11.86 -2.09
N PRO A 260 -13.50 11.46 -1.95
CA PRO A 260 -14.50 12.28 -1.27
C PRO A 260 -14.08 12.66 0.16
N ASN A 261 -14.41 13.88 0.59
CA ASN A 261 -14.15 14.30 1.97
C ASN A 261 -15.04 13.59 2.98
N LYS A 262 -16.23 13.13 2.55
CA LYS A 262 -17.17 12.35 3.35
C LYS A 262 -17.01 10.86 3.04
N ILE A 263 -16.69 10.07 4.05
CA ILE A 263 -16.42 8.64 3.87
C ILE A 263 -17.76 7.87 3.86
N ARG A 264 -18.01 7.12 2.78
CA ARG A 264 -19.08 6.11 2.75
C ARG A 264 -18.54 4.80 3.27
N ARG A 265 -19.39 3.97 3.91
CA ARG A 265 -18.92 2.68 4.44
C ARG A 265 -18.35 1.75 3.38
N ASN A 266 -18.93 1.72 2.18
CA ASN A 266 -18.43 0.89 1.08
C ASN A 266 -17.07 1.34 0.55
N ASP A 267 -16.76 2.63 0.70
CA ASP A 267 -15.52 3.22 0.20
C ASP A 267 -14.39 3.18 1.26
N LEU A 268 -14.67 2.66 2.47
CA LEU A 268 -13.74 2.64 3.60
C LEU A 268 -12.41 1.97 3.25
N GLU A 269 -12.46 0.90 2.46
CA GLU A 269 -11.28 0.16 1.99
C GLU A 269 -10.33 1.02 1.15
N LEU A 270 -10.86 2.02 0.43
CA LEU A 270 -10.03 2.96 -0.35
C LEU A 270 -9.18 3.82 0.58
N TYR A 271 -9.76 4.36 1.65
CA TYR A 271 -9.02 5.18 2.62
C TYR A 271 -8.00 4.36 3.42
N ILE A 272 -8.36 3.11 3.78
CA ILE A 272 -7.40 2.16 4.37
C ILE A 272 -6.24 1.88 3.41
N SER A 273 -6.52 1.71 2.12
CA SER A 273 -5.48 1.45 1.12
C SER A 273 -4.58 2.66 0.89
N VAL A 274 -5.14 3.89 0.90
CA VAL A 274 -4.32 5.11 0.92
C VAL A 274 -3.43 5.17 2.16
N ALA A 275 -3.97 4.86 3.34
CA ALA A 275 -3.16 4.83 4.56
C ALA A 275 -2.01 3.81 4.46
N LYS A 276 -2.23 2.66 3.81
CA LYS A 276 -1.15 1.68 3.51
C LYS A 276 -0.13 2.18 2.48
N CYS A 277 -0.46 3.15 1.63
CA CYS A 277 0.53 3.82 0.79
C CYS A 277 1.34 4.82 1.63
N LEU A 278 0.67 5.63 2.45
CA LEU A 278 1.31 6.60 3.33
C LEU A 278 2.22 5.95 4.37
N SER A 279 1.94 4.70 4.79
CA SER A 279 2.80 3.99 5.73
C SER A 279 4.20 3.70 5.19
N GLU A 280 4.35 3.60 3.87
CA GLU A 280 5.65 3.40 3.23
C GLU A 280 6.42 4.73 3.08
N MET A 281 5.72 5.87 3.14
CA MET A 281 6.31 7.20 2.97
C MET A 281 7.09 7.66 4.20
N THR A 282 7.94 8.67 4.03
CA THR A 282 8.55 9.36 5.17
C THR A 282 7.49 10.09 6.00
N ASP A 283 7.78 10.36 7.28
CA ASP A 283 6.83 11.03 8.19
C ASP A 283 6.40 12.39 7.62
N ASP A 284 7.35 13.19 7.14
CA ASP A 284 7.10 14.50 6.54
C ASP A 284 6.19 14.43 5.31
N GLU A 285 6.40 13.44 4.44
CA GLU A 285 5.59 13.27 3.24
C GLU A 285 4.17 12.81 3.59
N ALA A 286 4.05 11.83 4.49
CA ALA A 286 2.77 11.31 4.93
C ALA A 286 1.95 12.38 5.66
N ASP A 287 2.59 13.21 6.50
CA ASP A 287 1.95 14.32 7.20
C ASP A 287 1.43 15.39 6.25
N ARG A 288 2.19 15.72 5.20
CA ARG A 288 1.77 16.66 4.16
C ARG A 288 0.54 16.17 3.39
N VAL A 289 0.49 14.87 3.05
CA VAL A 289 -0.67 14.32 2.34
C VAL A 289 -1.88 14.24 3.25
N ALA A 290 -1.72 13.76 4.48
CA ALA A 290 -2.81 13.64 5.44
C ALA A 290 -3.06 14.92 6.26
N GLN A 291 -2.68 16.11 5.75
CA GLN A 291 -2.84 17.36 6.47
C GLN A 291 -4.34 17.64 6.71
N ILE A 292 -4.66 18.00 7.95
CA ILE A 292 -6.03 18.33 8.35
C ILE A 292 -6.33 19.76 7.90
N THR A 293 -7.30 19.90 7.00
CA THR A 293 -7.90 21.18 6.62
C THR A 293 -9.38 21.19 6.98
N GLU A 294 -10.01 22.36 7.06
CA GLU A 294 -11.44 22.48 7.34
C GLU A 294 -12.30 21.66 6.34
N SER A 295 -11.90 21.65 5.07
CA SER A 295 -12.63 20.94 4.01
C SER A 295 -12.40 19.42 4.00
N SER A 296 -11.24 18.94 4.50
CA SER A 296 -10.79 17.55 4.41
C SER A 296 -10.80 16.79 5.74
N LEU A 297 -11.33 17.40 6.81
CA LEU A 297 -11.19 16.92 8.19
C LEU A 297 -11.57 15.44 8.36
N GLU A 298 -12.74 14.99 7.90
CA GLU A 298 -13.16 13.60 8.07
C GLU A 298 -12.18 12.60 7.42
N LYS A 299 -11.82 12.80 6.14
CA LYS A 299 -10.91 11.88 5.44
C LYS A 299 -9.48 11.92 5.98
N ALA A 300 -8.97 13.10 6.31
CA ALA A 300 -7.63 13.27 6.85
C ALA A 300 -7.54 12.71 8.28
N ALA A 301 -8.53 12.99 9.12
CA ALA A 301 -8.62 12.44 10.46
C ALA A 301 -8.72 10.92 10.43
N PHE A 302 -9.55 10.34 9.56
CA PHE A 302 -9.66 8.89 9.44
C PHE A 302 -8.31 8.24 9.09
N VAL A 303 -7.62 8.74 8.07
CA VAL A 303 -6.32 8.19 7.63
C VAL A 303 -5.27 8.32 8.75
N ARG A 304 -5.21 9.46 9.43
CA ARG A 304 -4.32 9.65 10.60
C ARG A 304 -4.66 8.69 11.74
N LEU A 305 -5.93 8.59 12.10
CA LEU A 305 -6.42 7.67 13.13
C LEU A 305 -6.06 6.23 12.78
N TYR A 306 -6.26 5.82 11.53
CA TYR A 306 -5.83 4.51 11.06
C TYR A 306 -4.33 4.31 11.25
N LEU A 307 -3.48 5.24 10.78
CA LEU A 307 -2.02 5.14 10.91
C LEU A 307 -1.55 5.09 12.38
N VAL A 308 -2.19 5.85 13.27
CA VAL A 308 -1.92 5.79 14.71
C VAL A 308 -2.37 4.45 15.29
N SER A 309 -3.55 3.95 14.91
CA SER A 309 -4.06 2.66 15.40
C SER A 309 -3.17 1.48 15.02
N GLN A 310 -2.49 1.56 13.88
CA GLN A 310 -1.51 0.57 13.41
C GLN A 310 -0.10 0.82 13.98
N GLY A 311 0.10 1.89 14.74
CA GLY A 311 1.38 2.27 15.33
C GLY A 311 2.38 2.91 14.36
N ARG A 312 2.02 3.13 13.08
CA ARG A 312 2.88 3.83 12.12
C ARG A 312 3.14 5.27 12.55
N PHE A 313 2.12 5.94 13.07
CA PHE A 313 2.23 7.26 13.69
C PHE A 313 2.17 7.17 15.22
N PRO A 314 2.84 8.09 15.95
CA PRO A 314 2.78 8.13 17.40
C PRO A 314 1.38 8.54 17.88
N LEU A 315 0.95 7.98 19.02
CA LEU A 315 -0.33 8.36 19.67
C LEU A 315 -0.43 9.87 19.93
N MET A 316 0.70 10.54 20.17
CA MET A 316 0.76 11.99 20.36
C MET A 316 0.19 12.79 19.18
N GLY A 317 0.26 12.26 17.95
CA GLY A 317 -0.35 12.89 16.77
C GLY A 317 -1.88 12.98 16.82
N LEU A 318 -2.54 12.26 17.74
CA LEU A 318 -3.99 12.40 17.96
C LEU A 318 -4.36 13.77 18.54
N THR A 319 -3.45 14.41 19.28
CA THR A 319 -3.72 15.73 19.88
C THR A 319 -4.01 16.78 18.81
N ASP A 320 -3.33 16.70 17.66
CA ASP A 320 -3.56 17.58 16.52
C ASP A 320 -4.95 17.33 15.89
N VAL A 321 -5.37 16.07 15.82
CA VAL A 321 -6.71 15.71 15.35
C VAL A 321 -7.78 16.26 16.31
N LEU A 322 -7.57 16.12 17.62
CA LEU A 322 -8.51 16.56 18.64
C LEU A 322 -8.64 18.07 18.72
N SER A 323 -7.53 18.81 18.58
CA SER A 323 -7.53 20.28 18.64
C SER A 323 -8.36 20.92 17.52
N VAL A 324 -8.42 20.27 16.34
CA VAL A 324 -9.30 20.67 15.25
C VAL A 324 -10.71 20.11 15.42
N ALA A 325 -10.84 18.86 15.87
CA ALA A 325 -12.13 18.19 16.03
C ALA A 325 -13.04 18.88 17.06
N VAL A 326 -12.47 19.41 18.16
CA VAL A 326 -13.24 20.09 19.21
C VAL A 326 -13.98 21.34 18.70
N GLN A 327 -13.48 21.95 17.61
CA GLN A 327 -14.06 23.14 16.98
C GLN A 327 -15.01 22.81 15.81
N HIS A 328 -15.10 21.54 15.42
CA HIS A 328 -15.83 21.13 14.23
C HIS A 328 -17.30 20.78 14.53
N ARG A 329 -18.18 20.90 13.53
CA ARG A 329 -19.62 20.62 13.67
C ARG A 329 -19.96 19.13 13.84
N GLU A 330 -19.13 18.24 13.31
CA GLU A 330 -19.40 16.79 13.24
C GLU A 330 -18.61 15.99 14.28
N LYS A 331 -18.72 16.41 15.54
CA LYS A 331 -17.99 15.84 16.67
C LYS A 331 -18.26 14.35 16.88
N ASP A 332 -19.52 13.91 16.76
CA ASP A 332 -19.90 12.50 16.95
C ASP A 332 -19.13 11.57 16.01
N THR A 333 -19.00 11.94 14.73
CA THR A 333 -18.34 11.09 13.74
C THR A 333 -16.86 10.94 14.06
N LEU A 334 -16.19 12.03 14.42
CA LEU A 334 -14.78 12.03 14.79
C LEU A 334 -14.54 11.32 16.13
N ALA A 335 -15.43 11.50 17.11
CA ALA A 335 -15.37 10.79 18.39
C ALA A 335 -15.50 9.28 18.19
N TRP A 336 -16.43 8.84 17.34
CA TRP A 336 -16.62 7.42 17.04
C TRP A 336 -15.40 6.82 16.33
N MET A 337 -14.84 7.52 15.33
CA MET A 337 -13.59 7.09 14.69
C MET A 337 -12.44 7.03 15.71
N THR A 338 -12.36 8.01 16.61
CA THR A 338 -11.33 8.05 17.66
C THR A 338 -11.47 6.86 18.61
N LEU A 339 -12.68 6.55 19.08
CA LEU A 339 -12.95 5.39 19.93
C LEU A 339 -12.49 4.07 19.27
N HIS A 340 -12.84 3.85 18.00
CA HIS A 340 -12.44 2.64 17.27
C HIS A 340 -10.92 2.56 17.08
N SER A 341 -10.29 3.68 16.74
CA SER A 341 -8.83 3.82 16.64
C SER A 341 -8.12 3.50 17.95
N LEU A 342 -8.61 4.02 19.08
CA LEU A 342 -8.04 3.77 20.41
C LEU A 342 -8.16 2.28 20.79
N TYR A 343 -9.29 1.65 20.47
CA TYR A 343 -9.45 0.21 20.70
C TYR A 343 -8.47 -0.61 19.86
N GLN A 344 -8.30 -0.29 18.58
CA GLN A 344 -7.32 -0.97 17.74
C GLN A 344 -5.89 -0.74 18.18
N ALA A 345 -5.54 0.48 18.60
CA ALA A 345 -4.21 0.78 19.15
C ALA A 345 -3.87 -0.11 20.36
N ARG A 346 -4.87 -0.55 21.13
CA ARG A 346 -4.63 -1.52 22.21
C ARG A 346 -4.36 -2.94 21.70
N ILE A 347 -4.99 -3.35 20.61
CA ILE A 347 -4.88 -4.71 20.06
C ILE A 347 -3.57 -4.86 19.27
N VAL A 348 -3.21 -3.84 18.49
CA VAL A 348 -2.01 -3.87 17.65
C VAL A 348 -0.76 -3.77 18.52
N SER A 349 0.12 -4.76 18.39
CA SER A 349 1.42 -4.78 19.06
C SER A 349 2.43 -3.95 18.25
N HIS A 350 2.66 -2.70 18.65
CA HIS A 350 3.69 -1.84 18.08
C HIS A 350 4.36 -0.98 19.16
N ALA A 351 5.61 -0.54 18.92
CA ALA A 351 6.36 0.30 19.87
C ALA A 351 5.60 1.61 20.21
N ASN A 352 4.91 2.18 19.21
CA ASN A 352 4.14 3.42 19.35
C ASN A 352 2.75 3.25 20.00
N THR A 353 2.27 2.01 20.15
CA THR A 353 0.94 1.71 20.75
C THR A 353 1.06 0.95 22.08
N GLY A 354 2.29 0.72 22.55
CA GLY A 354 2.58 0.09 23.83
C GLY A 354 1.89 0.77 25.02
N VAL A 355 1.71 0.02 26.11
CA VAL A 355 0.96 0.50 27.29
C VAL A 355 1.52 1.80 27.87
N LEU A 356 2.84 1.99 27.86
CA LEU A 356 3.49 3.21 28.31
C LEU A 356 3.15 4.42 27.42
N LYS A 357 3.10 4.24 26.10
CA LYS A 357 2.73 5.29 25.14
C LYS A 357 1.25 5.65 25.24
N ARG A 358 0.40 4.66 25.49
CA ARG A 358 -1.02 4.88 25.81
C ARG A 358 -1.18 5.69 27.11
N MET A 359 -0.42 5.35 28.14
CA MET A 359 -0.42 6.09 29.41
C MET A 359 0.07 7.53 29.26
N GLU A 360 1.21 7.72 28.60
CA GLU A 360 1.76 9.05 28.28
C GLU A 360 0.71 9.92 27.58
N TRP A 361 0.07 9.41 26.53
CA TRP A 361 -0.94 10.16 25.80
C TRP A 361 -2.20 10.48 26.63
N LEU A 362 -2.70 9.55 27.45
CA LEU A 362 -3.88 9.83 28.29
C LEU A 362 -3.59 10.91 29.34
N LEU A 363 -2.38 10.92 29.92
CA LEU A 363 -1.96 11.97 30.85
C LEU A 363 -1.86 13.34 30.15
N GLU A 364 -1.36 13.38 28.92
CA GLU A 364 -1.34 14.60 28.09
C GLU A 364 -2.77 15.07 27.76
N LEU A 365 -3.68 14.16 27.41
CA LEU A 365 -5.10 14.48 27.20
C LEU A 365 -5.73 15.08 28.47
N MET A 366 -5.46 14.52 29.65
CA MET A 366 -5.91 15.06 30.93
C MET A 366 -5.38 16.49 31.14
N GLY A 367 -4.09 16.73 30.84
CA GLY A 367 -3.49 18.06 30.86
C GLY A 367 -4.17 19.05 29.92
N TYR A 368 -4.45 18.63 28.69
CA TYR A 368 -5.16 19.42 27.68
C TYR A 368 -6.57 19.79 28.12
N ILE A 369 -7.36 18.82 28.62
CA ILE A 369 -8.71 19.05 29.16
C ILE A 369 -8.67 20.10 30.28
N ARG A 370 -7.70 19.98 31.20
CA ARG A 370 -7.52 20.95 32.27
C ARG A 370 -7.22 22.33 31.72
N ASN A 371 -6.32 22.45 30.75
CA ASN A 371 -5.97 23.76 30.18
C ASN A 371 -7.15 24.43 29.47
N VAL A 372 -8.01 23.65 28.81
CA VAL A 372 -9.28 24.16 28.25
C VAL A 372 -10.25 24.57 29.36
N ALA A 373 -10.40 23.76 30.41
CA ALA A 373 -11.32 24.04 31.52
C ALA A 373 -10.99 25.31 32.29
N TYR A 374 -9.70 25.60 32.47
CA TYR A 374 -9.23 26.85 33.09
C TYR A 374 -9.01 27.98 32.08
N GLN A 375 -9.39 27.80 30.82
CA GLN A 375 -9.27 28.77 29.73
C GLN A 375 -7.83 29.22 29.42
N SER A 376 -6.82 28.49 29.90
CA SER A 376 -5.41 28.66 29.51
C SER A 376 -5.17 28.31 28.04
N THR A 377 -6.03 27.44 27.48
CA THR A 377 -6.11 27.16 26.04
C THR A 377 -7.47 27.62 25.54
N SER A 378 -7.50 28.59 24.64
CA SER A 378 -8.75 29.09 24.06
C SER A 378 -9.27 28.17 22.97
N VAL A 379 -10.54 27.82 23.05
CA VAL A 379 -11.27 27.13 21.98
C VAL A 379 -12.09 28.17 21.25
N GLN A 380 -11.81 28.37 19.97
CA GLN A 380 -12.55 29.32 19.13
C GLN A 380 -13.78 28.62 18.54
N ASN A 381 -14.86 29.38 18.28
CA ASN A 381 -16.05 28.94 17.54
C ASN A 381 -17.01 27.96 18.23
N VAL A 382 -16.77 27.56 19.48
CA VAL A 382 -17.60 26.60 20.24
C VAL A 382 -17.73 27.06 21.70
N ALA A 383 -18.89 26.83 22.32
CA ALA A 383 -19.09 27.11 23.74
C ALA A 383 -18.19 26.22 24.62
N LEU A 384 -17.72 26.75 25.76
CA LEU A 384 -16.75 26.07 26.62
C LEU A 384 -17.27 24.72 27.12
N ASP A 385 -18.56 24.64 27.47
CA ASP A 385 -19.24 23.42 27.91
C ASP A 385 -19.31 22.36 26.83
N GLU A 386 -19.66 22.74 25.61
CA GLU A 386 -19.70 21.82 24.47
C GLU A 386 -18.31 21.30 24.09
N ALA A 387 -17.27 22.13 24.22
CA ALA A 387 -15.89 21.73 24.01
C ALA A 387 -15.43 20.73 25.08
N LEU A 388 -15.71 21.00 26.35
CA LEU A 388 -15.34 20.13 27.46
C LEU A 388 -16.11 18.81 27.46
N ASP A 389 -17.41 18.83 27.15
CA ASP A 389 -18.22 17.62 27.04
C ASP A 389 -17.68 16.69 25.93
N PHE A 390 -17.22 17.26 24.80
CA PHE A 390 -16.55 16.48 23.76
C PHE A 390 -15.22 15.87 24.26
N LEU A 391 -14.36 16.65 24.92
CA LEU A 391 -13.09 16.13 25.39
C LEU A 391 -13.25 15.08 26.50
N LEU A 392 -14.26 15.24 27.36
CA LEU A 392 -14.64 14.24 28.35
C LEU A 392 -15.20 12.97 27.71
N LEU A 393 -15.93 13.08 26.60
CA LEU A 393 -16.31 11.92 25.79
C LEU A 393 -15.07 11.19 25.25
N ILE A 394 -14.06 11.90 24.74
CA ILE A 394 -12.82 11.28 24.26
C ILE A 394 -12.05 10.61 25.42
N PHE A 395 -12.01 11.26 26.59
CA PHE A 395 -11.43 10.69 27.79
C PHE A 395 -12.15 9.39 28.20
N ALA A 396 -13.49 9.42 28.24
CA ALA A 396 -14.30 8.24 28.54
C ALA A 396 -14.07 7.11 27.52
N ALA A 397 -14.12 7.43 26.24
CA ALA A 397 -13.82 6.50 25.14
C ALA A 397 -12.44 5.84 25.30
N THR A 398 -11.43 6.61 25.70
CA THR A 398 -10.07 6.12 25.95
C THR A 398 -10.03 5.14 27.12
N VAL A 399 -10.60 5.53 28.27
CA VAL A 399 -10.63 4.68 29.46
C VAL A 399 -11.38 3.39 29.16
N VAL A 400 -12.54 3.44 28.52
CA VAL A 400 -13.33 2.26 28.15
C VAL A 400 -12.58 1.38 27.15
N ALA A 401 -11.94 1.96 26.13
CA ALA A 401 -11.16 1.20 25.14
C ALA A 401 -10.00 0.42 25.77
N TRP A 402 -9.39 0.95 26.83
CA TRP A 402 -8.15 0.41 27.40
C TRP A 402 -8.29 -0.32 28.73
N ALA A 403 -9.37 -0.07 29.47
CA ALA A 403 -9.63 -0.66 30.77
C ALA A 403 -9.76 -2.18 30.69
N ASP A 404 -10.52 -2.73 29.73
CA ASP A 404 -10.81 -4.17 29.64
C ASP A 404 -11.27 -4.57 28.24
N HIS A 405 -11.22 -5.86 27.88
CA HIS A 405 -11.62 -6.31 26.54
C HIS A 405 -13.14 -6.40 26.35
N ALA A 406 -13.92 -6.55 27.43
CA ALA A 406 -15.34 -6.84 27.33
C ALA A 406 -16.15 -5.59 26.96
N ALA A 407 -15.90 -4.45 27.60
CA ALA A 407 -16.67 -3.23 27.33
C ALA A 407 -16.60 -2.78 25.86
N PRO A 408 -15.42 -2.71 25.20
CA PRO A 408 -15.34 -2.39 23.76
C PRO A 408 -16.13 -3.35 22.86
N LEU A 409 -16.11 -4.65 23.17
CA LEU A 409 -16.84 -5.66 22.39
C LEU A 409 -18.35 -5.54 22.58
N LEU A 410 -18.82 -5.26 23.81
CA LEU A 410 -20.22 -4.99 24.10
C LEU A 410 -20.74 -3.71 23.41
N LEU A 411 -19.85 -2.73 23.22
CA LEU A 411 -20.11 -1.51 22.43
C LEU A 411 -20.12 -1.75 20.91
N GLY A 412 -19.83 -2.97 20.45
CA GLY A 412 -19.78 -3.35 19.04
C GLY A 412 -18.49 -2.95 18.33
N LEU A 413 -17.41 -2.69 19.05
CA LEU A 413 -16.10 -2.40 18.46
C LEU A 413 -15.42 -3.68 17.97
N SER A 414 -14.71 -3.58 16.85
CA SER A 414 -14.07 -4.70 16.16
C SER A 414 -12.56 -4.49 16.08
N ALA A 415 -11.81 -5.59 15.99
CA ALA A 415 -10.36 -5.56 15.78
C ALA A 415 -9.97 -5.06 14.37
N SER A 416 -10.93 -4.97 13.43
CA SER A 416 -10.73 -4.44 12.09
C SER A 416 -11.69 -3.31 11.78
N TRP A 417 -11.23 -2.32 11.02
CA TRP A 417 -12.08 -1.25 10.48
C TRP A 417 -13.06 -1.75 9.42
N LEU A 418 -12.72 -2.83 8.70
CA LEU A 418 -13.57 -3.41 7.68
C LEU A 418 -14.77 -4.13 8.34
N PRO A 419 -16.01 -3.88 7.87
CA PRO A 419 -17.17 -4.60 8.35
C PRO A 419 -17.02 -6.10 8.07
N TRP A 420 -17.29 -6.95 9.06
CA TRP A 420 -17.26 -8.41 8.90
C TRP A 420 -18.40 -8.96 8.01
N HIS A 421 -19.32 -8.11 7.53
CA HIS A 421 -20.36 -8.48 6.59
C HIS A 421 -20.51 -7.40 5.51
N GLN A 422 -20.10 -7.72 4.27
CA GLN A 422 -20.35 -6.90 3.08
C GLN A 422 -21.75 -7.11 2.49
N GLU A 423 -22.54 -8.04 2.99
CA GLU A 423 -23.88 -8.31 2.44
C GLU A 423 -24.91 -8.42 3.57
N ASN A 424 -25.84 -7.47 3.59
CA ASN A 424 -27.13 -7.56 4.31
C ASN A 424 -27.10 -7.69 5.85
N GLY A 425 -26.06 -7.18 6.52
CA GLY A 425 -26.04 -7.07 7.98
C GLY A 425 -26.96 -5.96 8.53
N PRO A 426 -27.28 -5.99 9.84
CA PRO A 426 -28.19 -5.02 10.50
C PRO A 426 -27.65 -3.58 10.58
N ALA A 427 -26.47 -3.29 10.02
CA ALA A 427 -25.81 -1.99 10.12
C ALA A 427 -26.48 -0.87 9.28
N GLY A 428 -27.51 -1.16 8.50
CA GLY A 428 -28.22 -0.21 7.64
C GLY A 428 -27.67 -0.15 6.20
N PRO A 429 -28.22 0.71 5.33
CA PRO A 429 -27.91 0.71 3.91
C PRO A 429 -26.41 0.92 3.64
N ALA A 430 -25.90 0.20 2.65
CA ALA A 430 -24.51 0.25 2.19
C ALA A 430 -24.06 1.67 1.73
N SER A 431 -25.01 2.56 1.45
CA SER A 431 -24.78 3.97 1.07
C SER A 431 -24.59 4.93 2.25
N SER A 432 -24.65 4.45 3.50
CA SER A 432 -24.53 5.31 4.68
C SER A 432 -23.11 5.86 4.90
N LEU A 433 -23.06 7.09 5.43
CA LEU A 433 -21.82 7.75 5.81
C LEU A 433 -21.23 7.12 7.08
N LEU A 434 -19.90 7.03 7.12
CA LEU A 434 -19.15 6.51 8.26
C LEU A 434 -19.44 7.35 9.51
N GLY A 435 -19.57 6.72 10.69
CA GLY A 435 -19.78 7.44 11.95
C GLY A 435 -21.16 8.09 12.14
N ARG A 436 -22.08 8.03 11.16
CA ARG A 436 -23.41 8.70 11.24
C ARG A 436 -24.60 7.78 11.54
N SER A 437 -24.36 6.52 11.87
CA SER A 437 -25.44 5.61 12.29
C SER A 437 -26.02 6.03 13.64
N PRO A 438 -27.34 5.92 13.87
CA PRO A 438 -27.91 6.04 15.21
C PRO A 438 -27.21 5.16 16.25
N LEU A 439 -26.80 3.94 15.84
CA LEU A 439 -26.03 3.02 16.69
C LEU A 439 -24.70 3.61 17.14
N HIS A 440 -24.01 4.38 16.29
CA HIS A 440 -22.72 4.98 16.66
C HIS A 440 -22.88 6.06 17.73
N ARG A 441 -23.97 6.83 17.68
CA ARG A 441 -24.31 7.80 18.74
C ARG A 441 -24.60 7.10 20.05
N VAL A 442 -25.36 6.00 20.01
CA VAL A 442 -25.62 5.16 21.19
C VAL A 442 -24.31 4.61 21.74
N THR A 443 -23.42 4.06 20.91
CA THR A 443 -22.10 3.58 21.31
C THR A 443 -21.29 4.65 22.05
N LEU A 444 -21.29 5.89 21.55
CA LEU A 444 -20.60 7.00 22.21
C LEU A 444 -21.24 7.36 23.55
N GLN A 445 -22.56 7.41 23.61
CA GLN A 445 -23.28 7.66 24.85
C GLN A 445 -22.99 6.56 25.89
N GLU A 446 -22.96 5.30 25.48
CA GLU A 446 -22.64 4.18 26.36
C GLU A 446 -21.16 4.17 26.78
N ALA A 447 -20.24 4.64 25.95
CA ALA A 447 -18.84 4.83 26.37
C ALA A 447 -18.73 5.82 27.54
N VAL A 448 -19.57 6.86 27.56
CA VAL A 448 -19.64 7.81 28.68
C VAL A 448 -20.24 7.16 29.93
N THR A 449 -21.32 6.39 29.81
CA THR A 449 -21.97 5.73 30.97
C THR A 449 -21.09 4.66 31.61
N LEU A 450 -20.20 4.03 30.83
CA LEU A 450 -19.28 2.99 31.31
C LEU A 450 -18.03 3.53 32.00
N LEU A 451 -17.74 4.84 31.91
CA LEU A 451 -16.54 5.44 32.51
C LEU A 451 -16.38 5.11 34.01
N PRO A 452 -17.40 5.24 34.88
CA PRO A 452 -17.26 4.92 36.30
C PRO A 452 -16.88 3.46 36.56
N SER A 453 -17.37 2.51 35.76
CA SER A 453 -17.01 1.09 35.90
C SER A 453 -15.65 0.74 35.30
N SER A 454 -15.26 1.40 34.20
CA SER A 454 -14.01 1.12 33.50
C SER A 454 -12.80 1.77 34.18
N MET A 455 -12.95 2.92 34.82
CA MET A 455 -11.84 3.63 35.46
C MET A 455 -11.13 2.78 36.55
N PRO A 456 -11.82 2.15 37.52
CA PRO A 456 -11.15 1.28 38.49
C PRO A 456 -10.40 0.11 37.83
N LEU A 457 -10.96 -0.46 36.74
CA LEU A 457 -10.33 -1.58 36.02
C LEU A 457 -9.03 -1.15 35.32
N LEU A 458 -8.97 0.06 34.80
CA LEU A 458 -7.76 0.63 34.22
C LEU A 458 -6.70 0.83 35.31
N LEU A 459 -7.05 1.53 36.38
CA LEU A 459 -6.13 1.93 37.45
C LEU A 459 -5.65 0.78 38.34
N GLN A 460 -6.25 -0.42 38.26
CA GLN A 460 -5.74 -1.60 38.95
C GLN A 460 -4.60 -2.30 38.20
N LYS A 461 -4.33 -1.92 36.94
CA LYS A 461 -3.34 -2.57 36.08
C LYS A 461 -2.02 -1.81 36.09
N GLU A 462 -0.91 -2.53 36.00
CA GLU A 462 0.37 -1.88 35.73
C GLU A 462 0.44 -1.43 34.26
N PRO A 463 1.04 -0.25 33.95
CA PRO A 463 1.66 0.73 34.86
C PRO A 463 0.68 1.81 35.38
N TRP A 464 -0.62 1.70 35.09
CA TRP A 464 -1.64 2.70 35.44
C TRP A 464 -1.81 2.89 36.94
N LYS A 465 -1.60 1.81 37.72
CA LYS A 465 -1.71 1.81 39.16
C LYS A 465 -0.85 2.88 39.83
N GLU A 466 0.38 3.08 39.35
CA GLU A 466 1.28 4.12 39.84
C GLU A 466 0.76 5.55 39.60
N GLN A 467 -0.16 5.73 38.64
CA GLN A 467 -0.73 7.03 38.30
C GLN A 467 -2.05 7.30 39.03
N THR A 468 -2.58 6.38 39.84
CA THR A 468 -3.90 6.49 40.49
C THR A 468 -4.13 7.82 41.20
N GLN A 469 -3.14 8.30 41.96
CA GLN A 469 -3.25 9.59 42.66
C GLN A 469 -3.42 10.76 41.69
N LYS A 470 -2.70 10.76 40.56
CA LYS A 470 -2.82 11.82 39.54
C LYS A 470 -4.21 11.86 38.91
N PHE A 471 -4.83 10.70 38.68
CA PHE A 471 -6.20 10.62 38.17
C PHE A 471 -7.21 11.19 39.19
N ILE A 472 -7.07 10.85 40.47
CA ILE A 472 -7.92 11.39 41.54
C ILE A 472 -7.78 12.91 41.64
N ASP A 473 -6.54 13.41 41.67
CA ASP A 473 -6.26 14.85 41.78
C ASP A 473 -6.79 15.62 40.56
N TRP A 474 -6.67 15.03 39.36
CA TRP A 474 -7.21 15.59 38.14
C TRP A 474 -8.75 15.64 38.16
N LEU A 475 -9.44 14.58 38.58
CA LEU A 475 -10.90 14.57 38.69
C LEU A 475 -11.40 15.69 39.62
N PHE A 476 -10.75 15.89 40.78
CA PHE A 476 -11.07 17.02 41.65
C PHE A 476 -10.83 18.37 40.96
N SER A 477 -9.68 18.54 40.30
CA SER A 477 -9.35 19.79 39.60
C SER A 477 -10.37 20.13 38.51
N ILE A 478 -10.85 19.14 37.75
CA ILE A 478 -11.86 19.37 36.73
C ILE A 478 -13.22 19.70 37.35
N MET A 479 -13.63 18.99 38.42
CA MET A 479 -14.88 19.31 39.13
C MET A 479 -14.88 20.71 39.76
N GLU A 480 -13.70 21.20 40.16
CA GLU A 480 -13.48 22.53 40.75
C GLU A 480 -13.22 23.64 39.71
N SER A 481 -13.29 23.32 38.42
CA SER A 481 -13.17 24.29 37.34
C SER A 481 -14.28 25.36 37.41
N PRO A 482 -14.09 26.53 36.77
CA PRO A 482 -15.06 27.63 36.80
C PRO A 482 -16.48 27.16 36.47
N LYS A 483 -17.49 27.66 37.21
CA LYS A 483 -18.87 27.11 37.24
C LYS A 483 -19.54 27.01 35.86
N GLU A 484 -19.11 27.84 34.91
CA GLU A 484 -19.61 27.96 33.53
C GLU A 484 -19.01 26.93 32.55
N GLY A 485 -18.02 26.14 32.97
CA GLY A 485 -17.30 25.24 32.05
C GLY A 485 -17.92 23.85 31.84
N LEU A 486 -18.59 23.26 32.83
CA LEU A 486 -19.06 21.86 32.73
C LEU A 486 -20.58 21.76 32.79
N SER A 487 -21.15 20.94 31.88
CA SER A 487 -22.56 20.60 31.92
C SER A 487 -22.92 19.81 33.19
N ALA A 488 -24.18 19.89 33.64
CA ALA A 488 -24.65 19.18 34.83
C ALA A 488 -24.43 17.67 34.70
N LYS A 489 -24.72 17.11 33.52
CA LYS A 489 -24.51 15.69 33.20
C LYS A 489 -23.04 15.28 33.34
N SER A 490 -22.12 16.10 32.85
CA SER A 490 -20.68 15.84 32.96
C SER A 490 -20.20 15.92 34.41
N LYS A 491 -20.72 16.86 35.22
CA LYS A 491 -20.42 16.92 36.66
C LYS A 491 -20.89 15.66 37.40
N ASP A 492 -22.12 15.22 37.16
CA ASP A 492 -22.67 14.01 37.77
C ASP A 492 -21.86 12.76 37.39
N LEU A 493 -21.43 12.67 36.13
CA LEU A 493 -20.59 11.59 35.64
C LEU A 493 -19.22 11.58 36.33
N LEU A 494 -18.55 12.74 36.43
CA LEU A 494 -17.25 12.85 37.08
C LEU A 494 -17.35 12.50 38.56
N LYS A 495 -18.42 12.93 39.24
CA LYS A 495 -18.72 12.54 40.62
C LYS A 495 -18.90 11.04 40.76
N ALA A 496 -19.71 10.42 39.90
CA ALA A 496 -19.90 8.97 39.89
C ALA A 496 -18.59 8.21 39.64
N THR A 497 -17.76 8.72 38.73
CA THR A 497 -16.43 8.18 38.42
C THR A 497 -15.48 8.30 39.61
N LEU A 498 -15.46 9.44 40.29
CA LEU A 498 -14.65 9.63 41.49
C LEU A 498 -15.07 8.65 42.61
N LEU A 499 -16.37 8.52 42.85
CA LEU A 499 -16.90 7.61 43.87
C LEU A 499 -16.66 6.13 43.55
N SER A 500 -16.57 5.74 42.28
CA SER A 500 -16.26 4.36 41.90
C SER A 500 -14.82 3.96 42.27
N LEU A 501 -13.92 4.93 42.43
CA LEU A 501 -12.53 4.71 42.86
C LEU A 501 -12.40 4.32 44.34
N ARG A 502 -13.50 4.27 45.11
CA ARG A 502 -13.53 3.88 46.54
C ARG A 502 -12.85 2.55 46.88
N VAL A 503 -12.71 1.68 45.89
CA VAL A 503 -12.06 0.38 46.03
C VAL A 503 -10.53 0.50 46.09
N LEU A 504 -9.95 1.58 45.58
CA LEU A 504 -8.51 1.78 45.46
C LEU A 504 -7.87 2.30 46.77
N PRO A 505 -6.65 1.87 47.12
CA PRO A 505 -5.97 2.31 48.35
C PRO A 505 -5.79 3.82 48.46
N GLU A 506 -5.47 4.49 47.35
CA GLU A 506 -5.22 5.93 47.27
C GLU A 506 -6.47 6.74 47.64
N PHE A 507 -7.65 6.23 47.28
CA PHE A 507 -8.92 6.87 47.62
C PHE A 507 -9.25 6.78 49.11
N LYS A 508 -8.82 5.72 49.79
CA LYS A 508 -9.09 5.49 51.22
C LYS A 508 -8.33 6.45 52.14
N LYS A 509 -7.42 7.28 51.60
CA LYS A 509 -6.78 8.36 52.36
C LYS A 509 -7.86 9.32 52.88
N LYS A 510 -7.82 9.63 54.19
CA LYS A 510 -8.82 10.48 54.87
C LYS A 510 -9.13 11.78 54.11
N ALA A 511 -8.11 12.49 53.64
CA ALA A 511 -8.27 13.75 52.91
C ALA A 511 -9.03 13.59 51.57
N VAL A 512 -8.79 12.49 50.85
CA VAL A 512 -9.43 12.20 49.56
C VAL A 512 -10.88 11.78 49.78
N TRP A 513 -11.12 10.82 50.67
CA TRP A 513 -12.46 10.33 50.97
C TRP A 513 -13.38 11.43 51.50
N THR A 514 -12.94 12.25 52.47
CA THR A 514 -13.77 13.34 53.00
C THR A 514 -14.12 14.37 51.91
N ARG A 515 -13.17 14.72 51.04
CA ARG A 515 -13.42 15.66 49.93
C ARG A 515 -14.39 15.07 48.91
N ALA A 516 -14.23 13.80 48.53
CA ALA A 516 -15.08 13.16 47.53
C ALA A 516 -16.56 13.04 47.96
N TYR A 517 -16.81 12.76 49.25
CA TYR A 517 -18.18 12.67 49.80
C TYR A 517 -18.77 14.03 50.21
N GLY A 518 -17.94 15.08 50.27
CA GLY A 518 -18.39 16.45 50.51
C GLY A 518 -18.99 17.13 49.28
N TRP A 519 -18.68 16.62 48.08
CA TRP A 519 -19.32 16.98 46.81
C TRP A 519 -20.62 16.20 46.63
#